data_AF-A0A6J1BE11-F1
#
_entry.id   AF-A0A6J1BE11-F1
#
_cell.length_a   1.000
_cell.length_b   1.000
_cell.length_c   1.000
_cell.angle_alpha   90.00
_cell.angle_beta   90.00
_cell.angle_gamma   90.00
#
_symmetry.space_group_name_H-M   'P 1'
#
loop_
_entity.id
_entity.type
_entity.pdbx_description
1 polymer ?
#
loop_
_entity_poly.entity_id
_entity_poly.type
_entity_poly.pdbx_seq_one_letter_code
_entity_poly.pdbx_strand_id
1 'polypeptide(L)'
;MGYHKVPCSVLFLFLFINVCFSYQCLADGVEANLTAQLLIDASEGLGRPIPDTLFGIFFEEINHAGAGGLWAELVSNRGFEAGGSNIPSNIDPWSIIGDESSLIVSTDRSSCFERNKVALRMEVLCDSEGTNICPSGGVGIYNPGFWGMNIEQGKSYKVVFYVRSTGAVNISVSFSGSNGLQTLASANIIASASDVSNWTKMEVLLEANATNKNSRLQLTTTKEGVIWFDQVSAMPLDTYKGHGFRNELIEMLLDIKPRFVRFPGGCFVEGEWLRNAFRWKESIGPWEERPGHFGDVWMYWTDDGLGYLEFLQLAEDLDALPIWVFNNGISHNDQVDTSSILPFVQEALDGIEFARGDPNSKWGAVRAAMGHPEPFDLRYVAIGNEDCGKKNYRGNYLKFYDAIRSVYPDIKIISNCDGSSHQLDHPADFYDFHIYTSANNLFSMSHQFDRTSRTGPKAFVSEYAVTGKDAGTGSLLAALAEAGFLIGLEKNSDVVQMASYAPLFVNSNDRRWNPDAIVFNSYQVYGTPSYWVQRFFRESSGATLLNATLQTDSPMPPMPLVASAITWQTSKDDQTYIRVKIFGSQIGPMVMV
;
A
#
# COMPACT_ATOMS: atom_id res chain seq x y z
N MET A 1 -43.65 -62.64 42.16
CA MET A 1 -43.99 -61.54 41.23
C MET A 1 -43.24 -60.30 41.68
N GLY A 2 -42.28 -59.85 40.88
CA GLY A 2 -41.46 -58.69 41.21
C GLY A 2 -40.47 -58.44 40.08
N TYR A 3 -40.71 -57.37 39.33
CA TYR A 3 -39.73 -56.77 38.40
C TYR A 3 -38.70 -55.99 39.22
N HIS A 4 -37.41 -56.11 38.88
CA HIS A 4 -36.59 -54.94 38.49
C HIS A 4 -35.20 -55.33 37.94
N LYS A 5 -34.75 -54.39 37.10
CA LYS A 5 -33.60 -54.26 36.17
C LYS A 5 -32.17 -54.35 36.77
N VAL A 6 -31.28 -55.07 36.03
CA VAL A 6 -29.84 -54.91 35.59
C VAL A 6 -28.80 -54.34 36.61
N PRO A 7 -27.43 -54.44 36.49
CA PRO A 7 -26.55 -54.86 35.38
C PRO A 7 -25.22 -55.61 35.74
N CYS A 8 -24.45 -56.04 34.71
CA CYS A 8 -22.97 -56.21 34.62
C CYS A 8 -22.65 -57.14 33.43
N SER A 9 -21.98 -56.75 32.35
CA SER A 9 -20.55 -56.41 32.17
C SER A 9 -19.58 -57.60 32.34
N VAL A 10 -18.97 -57.98 31.21
CA VAL A 10 -17.67 -58.68 30.97
C VAL A 10 -17.63 -60.23 31.08
N LEU A 11 -17.37 -60.94 29.95
CA LEU A 11 -16.10 -61.64 29.62
C LEU A 11 -16.23 -62.64 28.43
N PHE A 12 -15.34 -62.48 27.42
CA PHE A 12 -14.59 -63.46 26.61
C PHE A 12 -15.37 -64.53 25.78
N LEU A 13 -14.99 -64.93 24.54
CA LEU A 13 -13.69 -65.45 24.08
C LEU A 13 -13.78 -65.73 22.56
N PHE A 14 -12.70 -65.40 21.83
CA PHE A 14 -12.19 -65.95 20.56
C PHE A 14 -13.06 -66.81 19.63
N LEU A 15 -13.21 -66.36 18.39
CA LEU A 15 -12.67 -67.02 17.17
C LEU A 15 -13.14 -66.18 15.98
N PHE A 16 -12.27 -65.60 15.15
CA PHE A 16 -12.50 -65.55 13.70
C PHE A 16 -11.19 -65.28 12.96
N ILE A 17 -10.72 -66.35 12.34
CA ILE A 17 -9.60 -66.42 11.40
C ILE A 17 -10.12 -65.97 10.02
N ASN A 18 -9.31 -65.13 9.37
CA ASN A 18 -9.13 -64.96 7.93
C ASN A 18 -10.24 -65.47 6.99
N VAL A 19 -10.93 -64.53 6.34
CA VAL A 19 -11.21 -64.62 4.91
C VAL A 19 -10.91 -63.26 4.28
N CYS A 20 -9.76 -63.19 3.61
CA CYS A 20 -9.44 -62.12 2.68
C CYS A 20 -10.43 -62.16 1.51
N PHE A 21 -11.40 -61.25 1.48
CA PHE A 21 -12.00 -60.81 0.23
C PHE A 21 -11.36 -59.49 -0.15
N SER A 22 -10.40 -59.60 -1.07
CA SER A 22 -9.97 -58.53 -1.94
C SER A 22 -11.19 -57.98 -2.68
N TYR A 23 -11.81 -56.93 -2.13
CA TYR A 23 -12.55 -55.98 -2.93
C TYR A 23 -11.52 -55.14 -3.67
N GLN A 24 -11.07 -55.65 -4.82
CA GLN A 24 -10.68 -54.79 -5.93
C GLN A 24 -11.93 -53.99 -6.29
N CYS A 25 -12.09 -52.81 -5.69
CA CYS A 25 -12.84 -51.76 -6.36
C CYS A 25 -12.00 -51.36 -7.57
N LEU A 26 -12.22 -52.05 -8.68
CA LEU A 26 -12.03 -51.48 -10.00
C LEU A 26 -12.91 -50.23 -10.06
N ALA A 27 -12.32 -49.09 -9.73
CA ALA A 27 -12.82 -47.83 -10.23
C ALA A 27 -12.46 -47.77 -11.72
N ASP A 28 -13.16 -48.57 -12.53
CA ASP A 28 -13.32 -48.27 -13.96
C ASP A 28 -14.31 -47.10 -14.06
N GLY A 29 -13.91 -45.96 -13.50
CA GLY A 29 -14.37 -44.68 -13.98
C GLY A 29 -13.56 -44.42 -15.25
N VAL A 30 -14.21 -44.48 -16.41
CA VAL A 30 -13.67 -43.86 -17.61
C VAL A 30 -13.56 -42.37 -17.29
N GLU A 31 -12.40 -41.93 -16.77
CA GLU A 31 -11.97 -40.55 -16.97
C GLU A 31 -11.81 -40.42 -18.47
N ALA A 32 -12.86 -39.95 -19.14
CA ALA A 32 -12.73 -39.51 -20.50
C ALA A 32 -11.66 -38.42 -20.48
N ASN A 33 -10.49 -38.71 -21.07
CA ASN A 33 -9.46 -37.71 -21.30
C ASN A 33 -10.06 -36.62 -22.18
N LEU A 34 -10.59 -35.58 -21.53
CA LEU A 34 -11.11 -34.39 -22.19
C LEU A 34 -9.93 -33.73 -22.89
N THR A 35 -9.89 -33.85 -24.21
CA THR A 35 -8.89 -33.19 -25.03
C THR A 35 -9.42 -31.80 -25.37
N ALA A 36 -8.66 -30.78 -24.99
CA ALA A 36 -8.87 -29.40 -25.41
C ALA A 36 -7.72 -29.00 -26.33
N GLN A 37 -8.03 -28.43 -27.49
CA GLN A 37 -7.06 -27.93 -28.45
C GLN A 37 -7.13 -26.40 -28.47
N LEU A 38 -6.00 -25.73 -28.29
CA LEU A 38 -5.89 -24.28 -28.44
C LEU A 38 -5.20 -23.98 -29.78
N LEU A 39 -5.98 -23.52 -30.75
CA LEU A 39 -5.46 -23.07 -32.04
C LEU A 39 -5.04 -21.61 -31.93
N ILE A 40 -3.78 -21.30 -32.23
CA ILE A 40 -3.21 -19.96 -32.18
C ILE A 40 -2.79 -19.56 -33.60
N ASP A 41 -3.36 -18.49 -34.11
CA ASP A 41 -2.93 -17.89 -35.38
C ASP A 41 -1.81 -16.89 -35.11
N ALA A 42 -0.57 -17.30 -35.42
CA ALA A 42 0.63 -16.49 -35.29
C ALA A 42 1.06 -15.85 -36.62
N SER A 43 0.17 -15.79 -37.62
CA SER A 43 0.46 -15.14 -38.90
C SER A 43 0.68 -13.63 -38.70
N GLU A 44 1.67 -13.09 -39.41
CA GLU A 44 2.06 -11.68 -39.29
C GLU A 44 0.89 -10.74 -39.62
N GLY A 45 0.68 -9.73 -38.77
CA GLY A 45 -0.35 -8.68 -38.98
C GLY A 45 -1.78 -9.05 -38.59
N LEU A 46 -2.05 -10.26 -38.10
CA LEU A 46 -3.41 -10.66 -37.66
C LEU A 46 -3.69 -10.43 -36.17
N GLY A 47 -2.66 -10.13 -35.38
CA GLY A 47 -2.80 -9.82 -33.96
C GLY A 47 -3.25 -8.38 -33.71
N ARG A 48 -3.81 -8.13 -32.52
CA ARG A 48 -4.28 -6.80 -32.08
C ARG A 48 -3.36 -6.24 -31.01
N PRO A 49 -2.93 -4.95 -31.08
CA PRO A 49 -2.11 -4.35 -30.04
C PRO A 49 -2.87 -4.26 -28.72
N ILE A 50 -2.18 -4.60 -27.63
CA ILE A 50 -2.62 -4.39 -26.25
C ILE A 50 -2.07 -3.02 -25.80
N PRO A 51 -2.86 -2.18 -25.11
CA PRO A 51 -2.39 -0.90 -24.59
C PRO A 51 -1.13 -1.05 -23.72
N ASP A 52 -0.18 -0.12 -23.87
CA ASP A 52 1.00 -0.02 -23.02
C ASP A 52 0.67 0.22 -21.56
N THR A 53 -0.56 0.62 -21.25
CA THR A 53 -1.04 0.94 -19.91
C THR A 53 -1.85 -0.18 -19.27
N LEU A 54 -1.96 -1.37 -19.89
CA LEU A 54 -2.93 -2.37 -19.44
C LEU A 54 -2.76 -2.78 -17.98
N PHE A 55 -1.54 -3.05 -17.53
CA PHE A 55 -1.28 -3.47 -16.15
C PHE A 55 -0.43 -2.46 -15.37
N GLY A 56 -0.93 -2.07 -14.21
CA GLY A 56 -0.26 -1.17 -13.26
C GLY A 56 -0.51 -1.60 -11.82
N ILE A 57 -0.23 -0.70 -10.90
CA ILE A 57 -0.45 -0.92 -9.46
C ILE A 57 -1.37 0.15 -8.86
N PHE A 58 -2.09 -0.26 -7.83
CA PHE A 58 -2.89 0.59 -6.99
C PHE A 58 -2.19 0.80 -5.64
N PHE A 59 -2.23 2.01 -5.11
CA PHE A 59 -1.70 2.34 -3.80
C PHE A 59 -2.66 3.23 -3.03
N GLU A 60 -2.98 2.82 -1.80
CA GLU A 60 -3.51 3.67 -0.75
C GLU A 60 -2.83 3.37 0.59
N GLU A 61 -2.95 4.28 1.55
CA GLU A 61 -2.46 4.07 2.91
C GLU A 61 -3.44 3.17 3.68
N ILE A 62 -3.31 1.87 3.44
CA ILE A 62 -4.01 0.77 4.11
C ILE A 62 -2.98 -0.23 4.62
N ASN A 63 -3.26 -0.95 5.72
CA ASN A 63 -2.38 -2.04 6.20
C ASN A 63 -0.92 -1.62 6.43
N HIS A 64 -0.67 -0.34 6.75
CA HIS A 64 0.67 0.27 6.82
C HIS A 64 1.45 0.22 5.50
N ALA A 65 0.78 0.32 4.35
CA ALA A 65 1.41 0.25 3.03
C ALA A 65 2.46 1.33 2.80
N GLY A 66 2.25 2.56 3.28
CA GLY A 66 3.22 3.65 3.21
C GLY A 66 3.92 3.83 4.55
N ALA A 67 3.21 4.34 5.56
CA ALA A 67 3.71 4.56 6.91
C ALA A 67 3.98 3.22 7.64
N GLY A 68 5.27 2.88 7.79
CA GLY A 68 5.73 1.59 8.28
C GLY A 68 5.89 0.52 7.20
N GLY A 69 5.50 0.84 5.97
CA GLY A 69 5.65 0.05 4.76
C GLY A 69 6.66 0.68 3.83
N LEU A 70 6.25 1.00 2.60
CA LEU A 70 7.13 1.46 1.52
C LEU A 70 8.00 2.66 1.90
N TRP A 71 7.51 3.56 2.77
CA TRP A 71 8.28 4.71 3.27
C TRP A 71 9.25 4.28 4.37
N ALA A 72 10.52 4.69 4.26
CA ALA A 72 11.59 4.17 5.11
C ALA A 72 11.72 4.81 6.50
N GLU A 73 10.79 5.68 6.91
CA GLU A 73 10.72 6.18 8.29
C GLU A 73 10.55 5.01 9.27
N LEU A 74 11.45 4.93 10.26
CA LEU A 74 11.42 3.87 11.26
C LEU A 74 10.59 4.26 12.48
N VAL A 75 10.44 5.55 12.77
CA VAL A 75 9.74 6.05 13.96
C VAL A 75 8.25 6.18 13.68
N SER A 76 7.44 5.46 14.45
CA SER A 76 5.98 5.64 14.45
C SER A 76 5.58 6.77 15.40
N ASN A 77 4.56 7.55 15.04
CA ASN A 77 4.12 8.72 15.81
C ASN A 77 5.29 9.69 16.13
N ARG A 78 6.05 10.06 15.10
CA ARG A 78 7.28 10.87 15.23
C ARG A 78 7.07 12.28 15.77
N GLY A 79 5.92 12.88 15.52
CA GLY A 79 5.56 14.24 15.99
C GLY A 79 4.65 14.26 17.21
N PHE A 80 4.32 13.11 17.82
CA PHE A 80 3.40 13.02 18.95
C PHE A 80 1.96 13.51 18.67
N GLU A 81 1.61 13.68 17.40
CA GLU A 81 0.31 14.16 16.93
C GLU A 81 -0.72 13.02 16.83
N ALA A 82 -0.34 11.75 17.04
CA ALA A 82 -1.32 10.68 17.09
C ALA A 82 -2.34 10.95 18.21
N GLY A 83 -3.61 11.14 17.87
CA GLY A 83 -4.65 11.61 18.80
C GLY A 83 -5.10 13.06 18.56
N GLY A 84 -4.51 13.74 17.58
CA GLY A 84 -4.79 15.11 17.19
C GLY A 84 -4.26 16.13 18.18
N SER A 85 -4.79 17.36 18.12
CA SER A 85 -4.30 18.49 18.91
C SER A 85 -4.70 18.47 20.41
N ASN A 86 -5.25 17.37 20.91
CA ASN A 86 -5.73 17.25 22.30
C ASN A 86 -4.55 17.02 23.25
N ILE A 87 -4.63 17.52 24.49
CA ILE A 87 -3.63 17.29 25.54
C ILE A 87 -4.27 16.68 26.80
N PRO A 88 -3.67 15.63 27.40
CA PRO A 88 -2.50 14.90 26.90
C PRO A 88 -2.78 14.18 25.58
N SER A 89 -1.85 14.31 24.62
CA SER A 89 -1.88 13.58 23.35
C SER A 89 -1.47 12.13 23.56
N ASN A 90 -1.86 11.25 22.65
CA ASN A 90 -1.46 9.85 22.68
C ASN A 90 -0.02 9.71 22.15
N ILE A 91 0.88 9.24 23.01
CA ILE A 91 2.28 9.01 22.64
C ILE A 91 2.52 7.59 22.13
N ASP A 92 1.53 6.69 22.09
CA ASP A 92 1.71 5.34 21.53
C ASP A 92 2.31 5.41 20.11
N PRO A 93 3.32 4.58 19.76
CA PRO A 93 3.88 3.46 20.53
C PRO A 93 5.09 3.83 21.41
N TRP A 94 5.33 5.11 21.69
CA TRP A 94 6.38 5.53 22.61
C TRP A 94 6.14 5.01 24.03
N SER A 95 7.21 4.66 24.71
CA SER A 95 7.16 4.09 26.06
C SER A 95 8.33 4.58 26.93
N ILE A 96 8.15 4.51 28.24
CA ILE A 96 9.09 5.02 29.24
C ILE A 96 10.19 4.01 29.54
N ILE A 97 11.42 4.50 29.74
CA ILE A 97 12.56 3.80 30.33
C ILE A 97 12.81 4.41 31.70
N GLY A 98 12.49 3.67 32.76
CA GLY A 98 12.46 4.17 34.14
C GLY A 98 11.07 4.01 34.74
N ASP A 99 10.83 4.71 35.84
CA ASP A 99 9.56 4.73 36.57
C ASP A 99 9.26 6.12 37.13
N GLU A 100 8.11 6.29 37.78
CA GLU A 100 7.68 7.58 38.35
C GLU A 100 8.63 8.13 39.43
N SER A 101 9.54 7.31 39.98
CA SER A 101 10.55 7.80 40.93
C SER A 101 11.73 8.49 40.24
N SER A 102 11.90 8.27 38.94
CA SER A 102 13.04 8.73 38.16
C SER A 102 12.67 9.61 36.96
N LEU A 103 11.44 9.50 36.47
CA LEU A 103 10.97 10.22 35.28
C LEU A 103 9.46 10.48 35.30
N ILE A 104 9.04 11.67 34.87
CA ILE A 104 7.66 12.00 34.52
C ILE A 104 7.61 12.38 33.04
N VAL A 105 6.73 11.75 32.27
CA VAL A 105 6.51 12.05 30.84
C VAL A 105 5.09 12.56 30.64
N SER A 106 4.95 13.65 29.89
CA SER A 106 3.68 14.22 29.48
C SER A 106 3.79 14.84 28.08
N THR A 107 2.68 15.35 27.56
CA THR A 107 2.66 16.15 26.32
C THR A 107 2.05 17.51 26.59
N ASP A 108 2.56 18.53 25.89
CA ASP A 108 2.05 19.89 25.94
C ASP A 108 2.02 20.52 24.53
N ARG A 109 1.51 21.76 24.41
CA ARG A 109 1.39 22.47 23.13
C ARG A 109 2.55 23.43 22.85
N SER A 110 3.75 23.08 23.30
CA SER A 110 4.89 24.01 23.26
C SER A 110 5.79 23.88 22.03
N SER A 111 5.45 23.02 21.06
CA SER A 111 6.19 22.86 19.80
C SER A 111 6.38 24.19 19.06
N CYS A 112 7.51 24.30 18.34
CA CYS A 112 7.80 25.42 17.46
C CYS A 112 7.06 25.38 16.12
N PHE A 113 6.46 24.26 15.73
CA PHE A 113 5.77 24.14 14.45
C PHE A 113 4.33 24.65 14.56
N GLU A 114 3.84 25.36 13.54
CA GLU A 114 2.50 25.94 13.60
C GLU A 114 1.39 24.91 13.42
N ARG A 115 1.64 23.92 12.55
CA ARG A 115 0.68 22.87 12.21
C ARG A 115 0.80 21.62 13.10
N ASN A 116 1.92 21.49 13.81
CA ASN A 116 2.21 20.37 14.70
C ASN A 116 2.54 20.97 16.06
N LYS A 117 1.55 21.10 16.94
CA LYS A 117 1.70 21.86 18.18
C LYS A 117 2.10 20.99 19.35
N VAL A 118 1.95 19.68 19.26
CA VAL A 118 2.23 18.76 20.37
C VAL A 118 3.73 18.56 20.50
N ALA A 119 4.22 18.59 21.72
CA ALA A 119 5.59 18.22 22.07
C ALA A 119 5.58 17.28 23.27
N LEU A 120 6.51 16.33 23.30
CA LEU A 120 6.72 15.47 24.46
C LEU A 120 7.58 16.23 25.48
N ARG A 121 7.10 16.33 26.72
CA ARG A 121 7.81 16.88 27.87
C ARG A 121 8.28 15.73 28.77
N MET A 122 9.58 15.70 29.02
CA MET A 122 10.25 14.72 29.87
C MET A 122 10.90 15.43 31.05
N GLU A 123 10.44 15.14 32.26
CA GLU A 123 11.01 15.65 33.52
C GLU A 123 11.76 14.53 34.23
N VAL A 124 13.07 14.66 34.25
CA VAL A 124 14.00 13.69 34.82
C VAL A 124 14.25 14.08 36.28
N LEU A 125 13.97 13.14 37.18
CA LEU A 125 14.02 13.34 38.64
C LEU A 125 15.28 12.74 39.30
N CYS A 126 16.10 12.04 38.52
CA CYS A 126 17.36 11.45 38.96
C CYS A 126 18.55 12.14 38.29
N ASP A 127 19.74 12.01 38.89
CA ASP A 127 21.00 12.44 38.29
C ASP A 127 22.06 11.33 38.40
N SER A 128 23.21 11.55 37.78
CA SER A 128 24.42 10.73 37.85
C SER A 128 25.02 10.65 39.25
N GLU A 129 24.76 11.65 40.09
CA GLU A 129 25.22 11.76 41.47
C GLU A 129 24.08 12.24 42.39
N GLY A 130 24.24 12.14 43.70
CA GLY A 130 23.26 12.64 44.67
C GLY A 130 22.35 11.56 45.25
N THR A 131 21.17 11.97 45.72
CA THR A 131 20.26 11.12 46.51
C THR A 131 19.33 10.26 45.66
N ASN A 132 19.00 10.69 44.44
CA ASN A 132 18.20 9.92 43.48
C ASN A 132 19.06 9.64 42.25
N ILE A 133 19.67 8.44 42.21
CA ILE A 133 20.69 8.10 41.21
C ILE A 133 20.03 7.41 40.02
N CYS A 134 20.30 7.88 38.81
CA CYS A 134 19.80 7.23 37.60
C CYS A 134 20.42 5.82 37.41
N PRO A 135 19.67 4.85 36.85
CA PRO A 135 20.21 3.54 36.48
C PRO A 135 21.39 3.63 35.50
N SER A 136 22.22 2.58 35.48
CA SER A 136 23.32 2.42 34.52
C SER A 136 22.76 2.22 33.11
N GLY A 137 22.58 3.30 32.36
CA GLY A 137 21.89 3.36 31.06
C GLY A 137 21.00 4.59 30.90
N GLY A 138 20.72 5.29 32.01
CA GLY A 138 19.85 6.45 32.07
C GLY A 138 18.37 6.11 32.08
N VAL A 139 17.56 7.16 32.14
CA VAL A 139 16.11 7.11 31.99
C VAL A 139 15.67 7.92 30.78
N GLY A 140 14.49 7.66 30.25
CA GLY A 140 13.96 8.41 29.12
C GLY A 140 12.82 7.71 28.41
N ILE A 141 12.83 7.73 27.08
CA ILE A 141 11.77 7.19 26.23
C ILE A 141 12.33 6.33 25.10
N TYR A 142 11.50 5.42 24.58
CA TYR A 142 11.82 4.63 23.40
C TYR A 142 10.64 4.52 22.44
N ASN A 143 10.95 4.33 21.16
CA ASN A 143 9.99 4.01 20.10
C ASN A 143 10.34 2.66 19.47
N PRO A 144 9.41 1.68 19.47
CA PRO A 144 9.64 0.38 18.85
C PRO A 144 9.52 0.42 17.32
N GLY A 145 9.17 1.56 16.73
CA GLY A 145 8.84 1.70 15.32
C GLY A 145 7.54 0.96 14.99
N PHE A 146 7.48 0.42 13.79
CA PHE A 146 6.34 -0.36 13.30
C PHE A 146 6.50 -1.85 13.65
N TRP A 147 6.27 -2.18 14.93
CA TRP A 147 6.48 -3.51 15.54
C TRP A 147 7.92 -4.04 15.44
N GLY A 148 8.88 -3.13 15.57
CA GLY A 148 10.31 -3.41 15.52
C GLY A 148 10.99 -2.66 14.38
N MET A 149 12.25 -2.30 14.60
CA MET A 149 13.14 -1.72 13.58
C MET A 149 14.17 -2.78 13.14
N ASN A 150 14.35 -2.96 11.83
CA ASN A 150 15.42 -3.78 11.30
C ASN A 150 16.70 -2.95 11.17
N ILE A 151 17.60 -3.15 12.14
CA ILE A 151 18.90 -2.49 12.17
C ILE A 151 19.94 -3.49 11.66
N GLU A 152 20.73 -3.09 10.68
CA GLU A 152 21.67 -3.97 9.97
C GLU A 152 23.11 -3.51 10.17
N GLN A 153 23.99 -4.44 10.54
CA GLN A 153 25.40 -4.16 10.76
C GLN A 153 26.05 -3.45 9.56
N GLY A 154 26.80 -2.39 9.84
CA GLY A 154 27.51 -1.57 8.85
C GLY A 154 26.62 -0.56 8.12
N LYS A 155 25.29 -0.61 8.28
CA LYS A 155 24.41 0.45 7.77
C LYS A 155 24.42 1.66 8.69
N SER A 156 24.23 2.81 8.08
CA SER A 156 24.13 4.10 8.77
C SER A 156 22.71 4.63 8.71
N TYR A 157 22.27 5.18 9.84
CA TYR A 157 20.94 5.71 10.03
C TYR A 157 21.04 7.16 10.48
N LYS A 158 20.27 8.05 9.87
CA LYS A 158 20.17 9.44 10.26
C LYS A 158 19.01 9.60 11.24
N VAL A 159 19.32 10.02 12.46
CA VAL A 159 18.32 10.39 13.46
C VAL A 159 18.27 11.91 13.56
N VAL A 160 17.07 12.47 13.40
CA VAL A 160 16.81 13.90 13.47
C VAL A 160 15.71 14.13 14.50
N PHE A 161 15.89 15.11 15.37
CA PHE A 161 14.85 15.52 16.32
C PHE A 161 15.03 16.96 16.73
N TYR A 162 13.97 17.58 17.25
CA TYR A 162 14.01 18.90 17.84
C TYR A 162 14.02 18.77 19.37
N VAL A 163 14.87 19.58 20.02
CA VAL A 163 15.02 19.57 21.47
C VAL A 163 14.95 20.99 22.04
N ARG A 164 14.33 21.11 23.21
CA ARG A 164 14.41 22.28 24.09
C ARG A 164 14.65 21.81 25.51
N SER A 165 15.37 22.56 26.34
CA SER A 165 15.54 22.24 27.76
C SER A 165 15.66 23.48 28.63
N THR A 166 15.31 23.34 29.91
CA THR A 166 15.56 24.38 30.93
C THR A 166 17.02 24.42 31.38
N GLY A 167 17.82 23.40 31.05
CA GLY A 167 19.21 23.27 31.44
C GLY A 167 20.09 22.70 30.34
N ALA A 168 21.36 22.46 30.66
CA ALA A 168 22.26 21.79 29.74
C ALA A 168 21.92 20.30 29.64
N VAL A 169 21.94 19.73 28.43
CA VAL A 169 21.53 18.35 28.18
C VAL A 169 22.72 17.44 27.84
N ASN A 170 22.57 16.16 28.18
CA ASN A 170 23.43 15.07 27.72
C ASN A 170 22.52 13.89 27.35
N ILE A 171 22.14 13.80 26.08
CA ILE A 171 21.14 12.86 25.58
C ILE A 171 21.87 11.76 24.83
N SER A 172 21.73 10.52 25.29
CA SER A 172 22.14 9.33 24.56
C SER A 172 21.04 8.94 23.57
N VAL A 173 21.37 9.02 22.29
CA VAL A 173 20.53 8.56 21.18
C VAL A 173 21.05 7.21 20.75
N SER A 174 20.21 6.18 20.77
CA SER A 174 20.67 4.81 20.47
C SER A 174 19.62 3.94 19.82
N PHE A 175 20.10 3.00 18.99
CA PHE A 175 19.33 1.81 18.65
C PHE A 175 19.71 0.68 19.59
N SER A 176 18.71 -0.06 20.04
CA SER A 176 18.91 -1.28 20.82
C SER A 176 18.02 -2.41 20.34
N GLY A 177 18.34 -3.64 20.74
CA GLY A 177 17.35 -4.73 20.70
C GLY A 177 16.08 -4.37 21.48
N SER A 178 14.96 -5.03 21.17
CA SER A 178 13.63 -4.72 21.73
C SER A 178 13.56 -4.75 23.27
N ASN A 179 14.41 -5.54 23.93
CA ASN A 179 14.52 -5.59 25.39
C ASN A 179 15.41 -4.51 26.01
N GLY A 180 16.07 -3.68 25.20
CA GLY A 180 16.98 -2.62 25.64
C GLY A 180 18.38 -3.06 26.07
N LEU A 181 18.69 -4.36 26.08
CA LEU A 181 19.95 -4.88 26.64
C LEU A 181 21.12 -4.81 25.64
N GLN A 182 20.85 -5.00 24.36
CA GLN A 182 21.85 -4.96 23.30
C GLN A 182 21.86 -3.58 22.67
N THR A 183 22.92 -2.79 22.86
CA THR A 183 23.12 -1.53 22.11
C THR A 183 23.71 -1.84 20.74
N LEU A 184 23.04 -1.40 19.68
CA LEU A 184 23.40 -1.65 18.27
C LEU A 184 24.12 -0.45 17.67
N ALA A 185 23.74 0.76 18.07
CA ALA A 185 24.41 2.00 17.72
C ALA A 185 24.07 3.04 18.78
N SER A 186 25.00 3.93 19.09
CA SER A 186 24.73 5.03 19.99
C SER A 186 25.63 6.24 19.73
N ALA A 187 25.13 7.40 20.11
CA ALA A 187 25.88 8.65 20.15
C ALA A 187 25.27 9.58 21.20
N ASN A 188 26.09 10.48 21.75
CA ASN A 188 25.64 11.45 22.74
C ASN A 188 25.52 12.85 22.11
N ILE A 189 24.41 13.52 22.38
CA ILE A 189 24.21 14.94 22.11
C ILE A 189 24.40 15.71 23.41
N ILE A 190 25.47 16.49 23.47
CA ILE A 190 25.80 17.35 24.61
C ILE A 190 25.62 18.79 24.16
N ALA A 191 24.76 19.54 24.85
CA ALA A 191 24.50 20.95 24.54
C ALA A 191 24.37 21.78 25.83
N SER A 192 24.85 23.01 25.79
CA SER A 192 24.73 23.93 26.93
C SER A 192 23.30 24.45 27.07
N ALA A 193 22.95 24.99 28.24
CA ALA A 193 21.60 25.51 28.47
C ALA A 193 21.23 26.64 27.50
N SER A 194 22.19 27.47 27.07
CA SER A 194 21.94 28.51 26.08
C SER A 194 21.60 27.94 24.70
N ASP A 195 22.26 26.85 24.31
CA ASP A 195 22.10 26.25 22.97
C ASP A 195 20.72 25.60 22.78
N VAL A 196 20.11 25.11 23.87
CA VAL A 196 18.79 24.44 23.83
C VAL A 196 17.72 25.19 24.61
N SER A 197 17.96 26.45 24.95
CA SER A 197 16.96 27.32 25.58
C SER A 197 15.75 27.57 24.67
N ASN A 198 15.97 27.53 23.36
CA ASN A 198 14.94 27.49 22.31
C ASN A 198 14.97 26.14 21.60
N TRP A 199 13.88 25.82 20.89
CA TRP A 199 13.81 24.64 20.03
C TRP A 199 14.95 24.62 19.02
N THR A 200 15.72 23.54 19.06
CA THR A 200 16.93 23.37 18.25
C THR A 200 16.90 22.01 17.58
N LYS A 201 17.14 21.99 16.26
CA LYS A 201 17.27 20.77 15.48
C LYS A 201 18.59 20.08 15.81
N MET A 202 18.51 18.81 16.17
CA MET A 202 19.65 17.92 16.40
C MET A 202 19.66 16.85 15.30
N GLU A 203 20.85 16.53 14.83
CA GLU A 203 21.08 15.49 13.83
C GLU A 203 22.25 14.61 14.28
N VAL A 204 22.08 13.30 14.17
CA VAL A 204 23.13 12.34 14.48
C VAL A 204 23.11 11.19 13.49
N LEU A 205 24.31 10.77 13.08
CA LEU A 205 24.50 9.57 12.27
C LEU A 205 24.89 8.42 13.18
N LEU A 206 24.12 7.34 13.12
CA LEU A 206 24.33 6.12 13.86
C LEU A 206 24.72 4.99 12.91
N GLU A 207 25.97 4.53 13.01
CA GLU A 207 26.43 3.34 12.32
C GLU A 207 26.19 2.11 13.20
N ALA A 208 25.48 1.11 12.66
CA ALA A 208 25.13 -0.10 13.41
C ALA A 208 26.31 -1.07 13.53
N ASN A 209 26.64 -1.46 14.75
CA ASN A 209 27.71 -2.42 15.05
C ASN A 209 27.28 -3.88 14.91
N ALA A 210 25.97 -4.15 14.83
CA ALA A 210 25.39 -5.48 14.77
C ALA A 210 24.01 -5.45 14.11
N THR A 211 23.58 -6.59 13.55
CA THR A 211 22.24 -6.75 12.99
C THR A 211 21.25 -7.23 14.05
N ASN A 212 20.10 -6.57 14.14
CA ASN A 212 18.95 -7.03 14.90
C ASN A 212 17.64 -6.62 14.20
N LYS A 213 16.81 -7.63 13.92
CA LYS A 213 15.56 -7.52 13.15
C LYS A 213 14.39 -6.93 13.95
N ASN A 214 14.54 -6.87 15.27
CA ASN A 214 13.55 -6.35 16.19
C ASN A 214 14.23 -5.42 17.21
N SER A 215 14.39 -4.18 16.78
CA SER A 215 15.06 -3.12 17.52
C SER A 215 14.12 -1.96 17.84
N ARG A 216 14.60 -1.03 18.66
CA ARG A 216 13.90 0.21 19.04
C ARG A 216 14.88 1.38 19.07
N LEU A 217 14.38 2.59 18.81
CA LEU A 217 15.11 3.84 19.05
C LEU A 217 14.91 4.25 20.51
N GLN A 218 15.95 4.70 21.20
CA GLN A 218 15.88 5.23 22.55
C GLN A 218 16.53 6.61 22.65
N LEU A 219 15.92 7.48 23.45
CA LEU A 219 16.44 8.77 23.89
C LEU A 219 16.53 8.73 25.42
N THR A 220 17.74 8.63 25.96
CA THR A 220 17.96 8.54 27.42
C THR A 220 18.92 9.61 27.92
N THR A 221 18.87 9.89 29.22
CA THR A 221 19.79 10.80 29.92
C THR A 221 20.01 10.32 31.35
N THR A 222 21.13 10.72 31.94
CA THR A 222 21.44 10.53 33.36
C THR A 222 21.45 11.85 34.12
N LYS A 223 20.87 12.91 33.54
CA LYS A 223 20.96 14.27 34.07
C LYS A 223 19.58 14.79 34.45
N GLU A 224 19.46 15.30 35.67
CA GLU A 224 18.22 15.89 36.19
C GLU A 224 17.85 17.12 35.36
N GLY A 225 16.54 17.29 35.11
CA GLY A 225 16.03 18.48 34.43
C GLY A 225 14.82 18.20 33.55
N VAL A 226 14.38 19.25 32.83
CA VAL A 226 13.23 19.17 31.92
C VAL A 226 13.71 19.29 30.49
N ILE A 227 13.35 18.30 29.68
CA ILE A 227 13.69 18.20 28.26
C ILE A 227 12.41 18.03 27.46
N TRP A 228 12.25 18.79 26.40
CA TRP A 228 11.20 18.60 25.41
C TRP A 228 11.78 18.00 24.14
N PHE A 229 11.03 17.07 23.56
CA PHE A 229 11.31 16.46 22.27
C PHE A 229 10.15 16.69 21.31
N ASP A 230 10.49 16.87 20.04
CA ASP A 230 9.51 16.96 18.96
C ASP A 230 10.11 16.49 17.63
N GLN A 231 9.26 16.07 16.69
CA GLN A 231 9.59 15.65 15.33
C GLN A 231 10.81 14.72 15.29
N VAL A 232 10.68 13.53 15.90
CA VAL A 232 11.76 12.54 15.99
C VAL A 232 11.71 11.58 14.80
N SER A 233 12.64 11.70 13.86
CA SER A 233 12.75 10.82 12.69
C SER A 233 13.99 9.95 12.79
N ALA A 234 13.90 8.71 12.28
CA ALA A 234 15.06 7.87 12.04
C ALA A 234 14.91 7.16 10.70
N MET A 235 15.81 7.46 9.75
CA MET A 235 15.79 6.85 8.42
C MET A 235 17.14 6.20 8.09
N PRO A 236 17.16 5.05 7.39
CA PRO A 236 18.38 4.54 6.78
C PRO A 236 18.90 5.53 5.73
N LEU A 237 20.23 5.64 5.59
CA LEU A 237 20.82 6.49 4.55
C LEU A 237 20.71 5.87 3.14
N ASP A 238 20.68 4.54 3.05
CA ASP A 238 20.69 3.77 1.80
C ASP A 238 19.28 3.51 1.24
N THR A 239 18.37 4.49 1.30
CA THR A 239 17.05 4.35 0.66
C THR A 239 17.16 4.28 -0.86
N TYR A 240 16.15 3.71 -1.53
CA TYR A 240 16.19 3.53 -2.98
C TYR A 240 16.43 4.86 -3.70
N LYS A 241 17.55 4.94 -4.41
CA LYS A 241 18.09 6.15 -5.06
C LYS A 241 18.23 7.39 -4.15
N GLY A 242 18.12 7.22 -2.83
CA GLY A 242 18.05 8.33 -1.87
C GLY A 242 16.68 9.02 -1.79
N HIS A 243 15.62 8.45 -2.38
CA HIS A 243 14.28 9.05 -2.45
C HIS A 243 13.37 8.66 -1.27
N GLY A 244 13.85 7.91 -0.28
CA GLY A 244 13.10 7.61 0.93
C GLY A 244 12.32 6.29 0.93
N PHE A 245 12.37 5.50 -0.15
CA PHE A 245 11.71 4.19 -0.21
C PHE A 245 12.58 3.06 0.33
N ARG A 246 11.95 2.06 0.96
CA ARG A 246 12.60 0.81 1.35
C ARG A 246 12.96 -0.02 0.12
N ASN A 247 14.23 -0.40 0.01
CA ASN A 247 14.78 -1.10 -1.16
C ASN A 247 14.03 -2.41 -1.46
N GLU A 248 13.80 -3.23 -0.45
CA GLU A 248 13.21 -4.56 -0.64
C GLU A 248 11.74 -4.49 -1.07
N LEU A 249 11.00 -3.44 -0.70
CA LEU A 249 9.60 -3.27 -1.11
C LEU A 249 9.50 -2.69 -2.52
N ILE A 250 10.30 -1.68 -2.85
CA ILE A 250 10.30 -1.11 -4.20
C ILE A 250 10.86 -2.09 -5.24
N GLU A 251 11.82 -2.96 -4.86
CA GLU A 251 12.29 -4.05 -5.71
C GLU A 251 11.15 -4.99 -6.13
N MET A 252 10.20 -5.30 -5.24
CA MET A 252 9.04 -6.10 -5.59
C MET A 252 8.15 -5.40 -6.62
N LEU A 253 8.03 -4.07 -6.57
CA LEU A 253 7.27 -3.28 -7.54
C LEU A 253 7.99 -3.21 -8.89
N LEU A 254 9.30 -3.01 -8.90
CA LEU A 254 10.13 -3.05 -10.11
C LEU A 254 10.00 -4.41 -10.83
N ASP A 255 9.87 -5.51 -10.08
CA ASP A 255 9.68 -6.85 -10.63
C ASP A 255 8.30 -7.04 -11.31
N ILE A 256 7.27 -6.31 -10.87
CA ILE A 256 5.95 -6.26 -11.53
C ILE A 256 6.03 -5.48 -12.84
N LYS A 257 6.94 -4.49 -12.96
CA LYS A 257 7.02 -3.53 -14.08
C LYS A 257 5.68 -2.82 -14.36
N PRO A 258 5.07 -2.16 -13.37
CA PRO A 258 3.80 -1.47 -13.56
C PRO A 258 3.94 -0.38 -14.62
N ARG A 259 2.87 -0.16 -15.38
CA ARG A 259 2.83 0.90 -16.41
C ARG A 259 2.18 2.18 -15.90
N PHE A 260 1.50 2.08 -14.76
CA PHE A 260 0.94 3.20 -14.04
C PHE A 260 0.90 2.92 -12.53
N VAL A 261 0.78 3.99 -11.74
CA VAL A 261 0.52 3.95 -10.30
C VAL A 261 -0.72 4.78 -10.00
N ARG A 262 -1.82 4.17 -9.55
CA ARG A 262 -3.01 4.87 -9.02
C ARG A 262 -2.79 5.20 -7.56
N PHE A 263 -2.77 6.49 -7.20
CA PHE A 263 -2.49 6.96 -5.84
C PHE A 263 -3.17 8.32 -5.54
N PRO A 264 -3.27 8.73 -4.27
CA PRO A 264 -3.09 7.92 -3.06
C PRO A 264 -4.35 7.08 -2.77
N GLY A 265 -5.26 6.99 -3.74
CA GLY A 265 -6.17 5.87 -3.97
C GLY A 265 -7.23 5.60 -2.92
N GLY A 266 -8.29 4.91 -3.35
CA GLY A 266 -9.24 4.25 -2.47
C GLY A 266 -9.90 5.19 -1.47
N CYS A 267 -10.35 4.59 -0.37
CA CYS A 267 -11.06 5.28 0.69
C CYS A 267 -10.15 6.24 1.48
N PHE A 268 -8.82 6.11 1.40
CA PHE A 268 -7.87 7.04 2.03
C PHE A 268 -8.02 8.49 1.51
N VAL A 269 -8.35 8.66 0.22
CA VAL A 269 -8.63 9.99 -0.37
C VAL A 269 -9.95 10.59 0.15
N GLU A 270 -10.91 9.75 0.52
CA GLU A 270 -12.26 10.14 0.93
C GLU A 270 -12.35 10.42 2.44
N GLY A 271 -11.79 9.52 3.26
CA GLY A 271 -12.06 9.41 4.68
C GLY A 271 -13.49 8.92 4.99
N GLU A 272 -13.74 8.54 6.24
CA GLU A 272 -15.12 8.42 6.74
C GLU A 272 -15.77 9.82 6.76
N TRP A 273 -14.99 10.82 7.17
CA TRP A 273 -15.39 12.22 7.26
C TRP A 273 -14.40 13.12 6.52
N LEU A 274 -14.87 14.18 5.86
CA LEU A 274 -14.00 15.07 5.06
C LEU A 274 -12.88 15.72 5.87
N ARG A 275 -13.06 15.86 7.19
CA ARG A 275 -12.02 16.37 8.12
C ARG A 275 -10.79 15.46 8.23
N ASN A 276 -10.93 14.19 7.86
CA ASN A 276 -9.90 13.16 7.94
C ASN A 276 -9.50 12.65 6.54
N ALA A 277 -10.02 13.26 5.48
CA ALA A 277 -9.63 12.96 4.10
C ALA A 277 -8.18 13.42 3.86
N PHE A 278 -7.42 12.65 3.07
CA PHE A 278 -6.07 13.05 2.66
C PHE A 278 -6.05 14.41 1.94
N ARG A 279 -5.17 15.32 2.38
CA ARG A 279 -4.99 16.65 1.80
C ARG A 279 -3.59 16.80 1.21
N TRP A 280 -3.49 16.79 -0.11
CA TRP A 280 -2.19 16.81 -0.80
C TRP A 280 -1.31 18.03 -0.45
N LYS A 281 -1.92 19.20 -0.19
CA LYS A 281 -1.19 20.42 0.20
C LYS A 281 -0.56 20.32 1.59
N GLU A 282 -1.09 19.44 2.44
CA GLU A 282 -0.59 19.19 3.78
C GLU A 282 0.53 18.15 3.78
N SER A 283 0.70 17.40 2.68
CA SER A 283 1.75 16.40 2.50
C SER A 283 2.94 16.88 1.65
N ILE A 284 3.05 18.17 1.39
CA ILE A 284 4.21 18.79 0.71
C ILE A 284 4.97 19.74 1.64
N GLY A 285 6.19 20.09 1.25
CA GLY A 285 7.12 20.86 2.07
C GLY A 285 7.92 20.00 3.05
N PRO A 286 8.64 20.65 3.99
CA PRO A 286 9.42 19.99 5.03
C PRO A 286 8.57 19.00 5.83
N TRP A 287 9.10 17.81 6.07
CA TRP A 287 8.36 16.72 6.73
C TRP A 287 7.99 17.07 8.16
N GLU A 288 8.81 17.85 8.86
CA GLU A 288 8.57 18.28 10.24
C GLU A 288 7.39 19.26 10.39
N GLU A 289 6.89 19.81 9.28
CA GLU A 289 5.73 20.69 9.26
C GLU A 289 4.46 20.03 8.72
N ARG A 290 4.52 18.75 8.32
CA ARG A 290 3.36 18.01 7.82
C ARG A 290 2.52 17.58 9.02
N PRO A 291 1.24 18.00 9.12
CA PRO A 291 0.42 17.70 10.29
C PRO A 291 0.10 16.21 10.40
N GLY A 292 0.15 15.46 9.30
CA GLY A 292 -0.44 14.13 9.25
C GLY A 292 -1.96 14.19 9.44
N HIS A 293 -2.58 13.02 9.52
CA HIS A 293 -3.99 12.92 9.91
C HIS A 293 -4.32 11.51 10.42
N PHE A 294 -5.50 11.39 11.04
CA PHE A 294 -6.04 10.09 11.41
C PHE A 294 -6.79 9.50 10.22
N GLY A 295 -6.26 8.42 9.64
CA GLY A 295 -6.95 7.64 8.63
C GLY A 295 -8.10 6.87 9.27
N ASP A 296 -9.27 7.48 9.34
CA ASP A 296 -10.43 6.97 10.07
C ASP A 296 -11.14 5.79 9.40
N VAL A 297 -10.84 5.53 8.12
CA VAL A 297 -11.25 4.29 7.42
C VAL A 297 -10.43 3.09 7.92
N TRP A 298 -9.11 3.27 8.03
CA TRP A 298 -8.18 2.18 8.34
C TRP A 298 -7.73 2.15 9.81
N MET A 299 -8.14 3.14 10.59
CA MET A 299 -8.03 3.24 12.04
C MET A 299 -6.58 3.31 12.55
N TYR A 300 -5.73 4.10 11.89
CA TYR A 300 -4.41 4.47 12.37
C TYR A 300 -3.99 5.88 11.92
N TRP A 301 -2.97 6.42 12.58
CA TRP A 301 -2.41 7.73 12.27
C TRP A 301 -1.36 7.62 11.17
N THR A 302 -1.42 8.54 10.20
CA THR A 302 -0.39 8.76 9.18
C THR A 302 0.28 10.11 9.43
N ASP A 303 1.61 10.15 9.31
CA ASP A 303 2.38 11.40 9.39
C ASP A 303 2.48 12.13 8.03
N ASP A 304 1.86 11.57 6.99
CA ASP A 304 1.90 12.02 5.60
C ASP A 304 3.33 12.30 5.08
N GLY A 305 4.30 11.52 5.58
CA GLY A 305 5.68 11.50 5.08
C GLY A 305 5.78 10.98 3.65
N LEU A 306 4.97 9.98 3.29
CA LEU A 306 4.73 9.58 1.90
C LEU A 306 3.63 10.47 1.30
N GLY A 307 4.02 11.64 0.82
CA GLY A 307 3.12 12.68 0.33
C GLY A 307 3.03 12.75 -1.19
N TYR A 308 2.42 13.84 -1.68
CA TYR A 308 2.13 14.00 -3.11
C TYR A 308 3.39 13.98 -3.99
N LEU A 309 4.46 14.66 -3.58
CA LEU A 309 5.74 14.64 -4.31
C LEU A 309 6.32 13.22 -4.32
N GLU A 310 6.32 12.56 -3.17
CA GLU A 310 6.93 11.25 -3.04
C GLU A 310 6.19 10.20 -3.90
N PHE A 311 4.86 10.27 -4.04
CA PHE A 311 4.15 9.40 -4.98
C PHE A 311 4.43 9.69 -6.46
N LEU A 312 4.58 10.96 -6.85
CA LEU A 312 4.99 11.32 -8.20
C LEU A 312 6.40 10.80 -8.49
N GLN A 313 7.32 10.92 -7.53
CA GLN A 313 8.66 10.37 -7.60
C GLN A 313 8.65 8.84 -7.70
N LEU A 314 7.78 8.16 -6.96
CA LEU A 314 7.60 6.71 -7.04
C LEU A 314 7.20 6.27 -8.45
N ALA A 315 6.26 6.98 -9.09
CA ALA A 315 5.83 6.67 -10.45
C ALA A 315 7.01 6.81 -11.44
N GLU A 316 7.78 7.89 -11.35
CA GLU A 316 8.99 8.09 -12.17
C GLU A 316 10.05 7.00 -11.91
N ASP A 317 10.27 6.64 -10.65
CA ASP A 317 11.24 5.63 -10.25
C ASP A 317 10.92 4.22 -10.77
N LEU A 318 9.64 3.95 -11.00
CA LEU A 318 9.10 2.71 -11.56
C LEU A 318 8.95 2.74 -13.09
N ASP A 319 9.29 3.84 -13.75
CA ASP A 319 8.99 4.07 -15.18
C ASP A 319 7.50 3.89 -15.50
N ALA A 320 6.65 4.43 -14.61
CA ALA A 320 5.21 4.29 -14.63
C ALA A 320 4.53 5.67 -14.70
N LEU A 321 3.35 5.72 -15.31
CA LEU A 321 2.55 6.95 -15.35
C LEU A 321 1.79 7.15 -14.02
N PRO A 322 1.86 8.34 -13.40
CA PRO A 322 1.03 8.65 -12.26
C PRO A 322 -0.45 8.78 -12.68
N ILE A 323 -1.35 8.12 -11.96
CA ILE A 323 -2.80 8.34 -11.99
C ILE A 323 -3.17 8.96 -10.65
N TRP A 324 -3.31 10.28 -10.64
CA TRP A 324 -3.61 11.00 -9.41
C TRP A 324 -5.10 10.99 -9.11
N VAL A 325 -5.46 10.48 -7.94
CA VAL A 325 -6.80 10.48 -7.36
C VAL A 325 -6.89 11.62 -6.34
N PHE A 326 -7.92 12.46 -6.43
CA PHE A 326 -8.14 13.52 -5.45
C PHE A 326 -9.60 13.58 -4.99
N ASN A 327 -9.81 14.12 -3.80
CA ASN A 327 -11.13 14.23 -3.20
C ASN A 327 -12.02 15.20 -3.99
N ASN A 328 -13.23 14.78 -4.34
CA ASN A 328 -14.19 15.55 -5.15
C ASN A 328 -15.26 16.27 -4.29
N GLY A 329 -14.96 16.49 -3.01
CA GLY A 329 -15.88 17.03 -2.01
C GLY A 329 -16.79 15.99 -1.37
N ILE A 330 -16.41 14.71 -1.41
CA ILE A 330 -17.20 13.61 -0.84
C ILE A 330 -16.30 12.76 0.07
N SER A 331 -16.91 12.28 1.15
CA SER A 331 -16.40 11.21 1.99
C SER A 331 -17.47 10.12 2.12
N HIS A 332 -17.22 9.05 2.89
CA HIS A 332 -18.27 8.07 3.15
C HIS A 332 -19.54 8.69 3.75
N ASN A 333 -19.40 9.70 4.62
CA ASN A 333 -20.52 10.31 5.34
C ASN A 333 -20.83 11.77 4.94
N ASP A 334 -19.90 12.52 4.35
CA ASP A 334 -20.07 13.92 3.99
C ASP A 334 -20.17 14.14 2.47
N GLN A 335 -20.94 15.15 2.05
CA GLN A 335 -21.03 15.58 0.66
C GLN A 335 -21.14 17.10 0.57
N VAL A 336 -20.12 17.76 0.01
CA VAL A 336 -20.14 19.19 -0.30
C VAL A 336 -21.15 19.44 -1.40
N ASP A 337 -22.00 20.45 -1.22
CA ASP A 337 -22.96 20.88 -2.24
C ASP A 337 -22.22 21.42 -3.48
N THR A 338 -22.73 21.09 -4.67
CA THR A 338 -22.14 21.49 -5.95
C THR A 338 -22.00 23.02 -6.09
N SER A 339 -22.84 23.81 -5.43
CA SER A 339 -22.70 25.28 -5.40
C SER A 339 -21.47 25.77 -4.62
N SER A 340 -20.93 24.94 -3.73
CA SER A 340 -19.79 25.25 -2.84
C SER A 340 -18.53 24.45 -3.16
N ILE A 341 -18.49 23.70 -4.27
CA ILE A 341 -17.38 22.78 -4.58
C ILE A 341 -16.12 23.46 -5.13
N LEU A 342 -16.21 24.73 -5.53
CA LEU A 342 -15.11 25.45 -6.20
C LEU A 342 -13.76 25.43 -5.46
N PRO A 343 -13.69 25.49 -4.11
CA PRO A 343 -12.41 25.35 -3.41
C PRO A 343 -11.71 24.01 -3.71
N PHE A 344 -12.44 22.89 -3.76
CA PHE A 344 -11.86 21.58 -4.09
C PHE A 344 -11.42 21.52 -5.56
N VAL A 345 -12.18 22.15 -6.47
CA VAL A 345 -11.77 22.28 -7.88
C VAL A 345 -10.45 23.03 -7.99
N GLN A 346 -10.28 24.11 -7.23
CA GLN A 346 -9.01 24.84 -7.20
C GLN A 346 -7.87 24.00 -6.61
N GLU A 347 -8.13 23.17 -5.59
CA GLU A 347 -7.11 22.25 -5.06
C GLU A 347 -6.63 21.24 -6.10
N ALA A 348 -7.53 20.73 -6.94
CA ALA A 348 -7.15 19.84 -8.04
C ALA A 348 -6.31 20.56 -9.10
N LEU A 349 -6.72 21.77 -9.53
CA LEU A 349 -5.95 22.56 -10.50
C LEU A 349 -4.56 22.94 -9.96
N ASP A 350 -4.49 23.30 -8.69
CA ASP A 350 -3.25 23.61 -7.97
C ASP A 350 -2.32 22.38 -7.95
N GLY A 351 -2.85 21.17 -7.72
CA GLY A 351 -2.06 19.94 -7.69
C GLY A 351 -1.61 19.48 -9.08
N ILE A 352 -2.41 19.75 -10.12
CA ILE A 352 -1.95 19.55 -11.51
C ILE A 352 -0.85 20.55 -11.86
N GLU A 353 -0.97 21.83 -11.44
CA GLU A 353 0.08 22.83 -11.64
C GLU A 353 1.34 22.47 -10.84
N PHE A 354 1.22 21.92 -9.63
CA PHE A 354 2.36 21.40 -8.87
C PHE A 354 3.10 20.32 -9.66
N ALA A 355 2.38 19.36 -10.26
CA ALA A 355 2.99 18.28 -11.01
C ALA A 355 3.57 18.73 -12.36
N ARG A 356 2.85 19.58 -13.11
CA ARG A 356 3.14 19.89 -14.53
C ARG A 356 3.65 21.30 -14.81
N GLY A 357 3.46 22.23 -13.88
CA GLY A 357 3.75 23.65 -14.09
C GLY A 357 5.24 23.92 -14.26
N ASP A 358 5.55 25.01 -14.97
CA ASP A 358 6.91 25.55 -15.07
C ASP A 358 7.48 25.80 -13.66
N PRO A 359 8.78 25.58 -13.40
CA PRO A 359 9.39 25.84 -12.10
C PRO A 359 9.26 27.29 -11.60
N ASN A 360 8.85 28.25 -12.43
CA ASN A 360 8.55 29.63 -12.02
C ASN A 360 7.05 29.91 -11.78
N SER A 361 6.18 28.93 -12.03
CA SER A 361 4.75 29.01 -11.74
C SER A 361 4.52 28.92 -10.22
N LYS A 362 3.30 29.23 -9.76
CA LYS A 362 3.02 29.28 -8.31
C LYS A 362 3.30 27.94 -7.64
N TRP A 363 2.80 26.85 -8.22
CA TRP A 363 2.96 25.51 -7.65
C TRP A 363 4.15 24.75 -8.22
N GLY A 364 4.56 25.03 -9.46
CA GLY A 364 5.81 24.49 -10.01
C GLY A 364 7.04 24.97 -9.23
N ALA A 365 7.04 26.20 -8.71
CA ALA A 365 8.09 26.70 -7.82
C ALA A 365 8.17 25.94 -6.49
N VAL A 366 7.02 25.49 -5.96
CA VAL A 366 7.00 24.68 -4.74
C VAL A 366 7.63 23.30 -5.02
N ARG A 367 7.26 22.65 -6.13
CA ARG A 367 7.87 21.39 -6.58
C ARG A 367 9.39 21.54 -6.76
N ALA A 368 9.82 22.60 -7.44
CA ALA A 368 11.23 22.91 -7.66
C ALA A 368 12.00 23.13 -6.35
N ALA A 369 11.41 23.88 -5.41
CA ALA A 369 12.02 24.12 -4.09
C ALA A 369 12.13 22.84 -3.24
N MET A 370 11.28 21.85 -3.48
CA MET A 370 11.37 20.52 -2.87
C MET A 370 12.40 19.61 -3.55
N GLY A 371 13.15 20.11 -4.54
CA GLY A 371 14.24 19.38 -5.19
C GLY A 371 13.91 18.77 -6.55
N HIS A 372 12.69 18.98 -7.07
CA HIS A 372 12.26 18.42 -8.37
C HIS A 372 11.83 19.53 -9.36
N PRO A 373 12.78 20.21 -10.03
CA PRO A 373 12.44 21.32 -10.92
C PRO A 373 11.68 20.89 -12.18
N GLU A 374 11.93 19.69 -12.70
CA GLU A 374 11.29 19.21 -13.92
C GLU A 374 9.81 18.84 -13.69
N PRO A 375 8.92 19.06 -14.68
CA PRO A 375 7.55 18.59 -14.62
C PRO A 375 7.44 17.05 -14.64
N PHE A 376 6.50 16.49 -13.88
CA PHE A 376 6.13 15.08 -13.95
C PHE A 376 5.20 14.79 -15.14
N ASP A 377 5.23 13.56 -15.64
CA ASP A 377 4.39 13.09 -16.76
C ASP A 377 2.96 12.70 -16.31
N LEU A 378 2.23 13.67 -15.75
CA LEU A 378 0.85 13.48 -15.29
C LEU A 378 -0.14 13.59 -16.45
N ARG A 379 -0.53 12.43 -17.00
CA ARG A 379 -1.49 12.33 -18.10
C ARG A 379 -2.91 11.95 -17.68
N TYR A 380 -3.08 11.39 -16.48
CA TYR A 380 -4.34 10.82 -16.00
C TYR A 380 -4.69 11.34 -14.61
N VAL A 381 -5.97 11.67 -14.42
CA VAL A 381 -6.53 12.03 -13.12
C VAL A 381 -7.88 11.36 -12.89
N ALA A 382 -8.18 11.02 -11.64
CA ALA A 382 -9.46 10.46 -11.22
C ALA A 382 -10.16 11.40 -10.23
N ILE A 383 -11.45 11.67 -10.48
CA ILE A 383 -12.24 12.65 -9.72
C ILE A 383 -13.07 11.93 -8.64
N GLY A 384 -12.42 11.65 -7.51
CA GLY A 384 -13.00 10.90 -6.38
C GLY A 384 -12.69 9.40 -6.41
N ASN A 385 -13.40 8.66 -5.57
CA ASN A 385 -13.30 7.20 -5.43
C ASN A 385 -14.67 6.63 -5.03
N GLU A 386 -15.16 5.59 -5.72
CA GLU A 386 -16.43 4.89 -5.42
C GLU A 386 -17.70 5.76 -5.20
N ASP A 387 -17.69 7.01 -5.66
CA ASP A 387 -18.68 8.02 -5.31
C ASP A 387 -19.96 8.02 -6.17
N CYS A 388 -20.03 7.20 -7.22
CA CYS A 388 -21.05 7.34 -8.27
C CYS A 388 -22.50 7.37 -7.74
N GLY A 389 -22.78 6.60 -6.68
CA GLY A 389 -24.10 6.54 -6.05
C GLY A 389 -24.45 7.74 -5.15
N LYS A 390 -23.50 8.66 -4.89
CA LYS A 390 -23.65 9.80 -3.99
C LYS A 390 -24.42 10.92 -4.69
N LYS A 391 -25.33 11.54 -3.96
CA LYS A 391 -26.24 12.59 -4.46
C LYS A 391 -25.51 13.71 -5.22
N ASN A 392 -24.39 14.19 -4.68
CA ASN A 392 -23.70 15.35 -5.23
C ASN A 392 -22.60 14.99 -6.24
N TYR A 393 -22.28 13.71 -6.44
CA TYR A 393 -21.17 13.27 -7.28
C TYR A 393 -21.25 13.85 -8.69
N ARG A 394 -22.37 13.63 -9.38
CA ARG A 394 -22.54 14.08 -10.78
C ARG A 394 -22.35 15.59 -10.93
N GLY A 395 -22.92 16.36 -10.01
CA GLY A 395 -22.80 17.82 -10.01
C GLY A 395 -21.36 18.27 -9.78
N ASN A 396 -20.70 17.68 -8.79
CA ASN A 396 -19.31 17.97 -8.45
C ASN A 396 -18.38 17.57 -9.60
N TYR A 397 -18.48 16.34 -10.10
CA TYR A 397 -17.71 15.81 -11.22
C TYR A 397 -17.71 16.76 -12.41
N LEU A 398 -18.88 17.26 -12.83
CA LEU A 398 -18.98 18.18 -13.98
C LEU A 398 -18.21 19.50 -13.74
N LYS A 399 -18.18 20.01 -12.50
CA LYS A 399 -17.38 21.21 -12.15
C LYS A 399 -15.88 20.94 -12.28
N PHE A 400 -15.41 19.79 -11.82
CA PHE A 400 -14.00 19.38 -11.99
C PHE A 400 -13.68 19.13 -13.47
N TYR A 401 -14.52 18.38 -14.17
CA TYR A 401 -14.34 18.03 -15.58
C TYR A 401 -14.20 19.29 -16.44
N ASP A 402 -15.13 20.24 -16.33
CA ASP A 402 -15.12 21.47 -17.11
C ASP A 402 -13.87 22.32 -16.82
N ALA A 403 -13.49 22.44 -15.53
CA ALA A 403 -12.33 23.21 -15.12
C ALA A 403 -11.01 22.59 -15.62
N ILE A 404 -10.83 21.28 -15.43
CA ILE A 404 -9.63 20.55 -15.86
C ILE A 404 -9.54 20.56 -17.38
N ARG A 405 -10.62 20.26 -18.11
CA ARG A 405 -10.61 20.30 -19.58
C ARG A 405 -10.29 21.67 -20.16
N SER A 406 -10.73 22.74 -19.50
CA SER A 406 -10.46 24.11 -19.94
C SER A 406 -8.97 24.46 -19.86
N VAL A 407 -8.28 24.02 -18.81
CA VAL A 407 -6.87 24.37 -18.55
C VAL A 407 -5.89 23.33 -19.09
N TYR A 408 -6.24 22.05 -19.01
CA TYR A 408 -5.43 20.89 -19.35
C TYR A 408 -6.21 19.93 -20.28
N PRO A 409 -6.52 20.34 -21.52
CA PRO A 409 -7.35 19.55 -22.42
C PRO A 409 -6.74 18.19 -22.81
N ASP A 410 -5.43 18.03 -22.65
CA ASP A 410 -4.67 16.81 -22.94
C ASP A 410 -4.79 15.73 -21.84
N ILE A 411 -5.09 16.13 -20.59
CA ILE A 411 -5.27 15.19 -19.48
C ILE A 411 -6.49 14.30 -19.73
N LYS A 412 -6.33 13.01 -19.44
CA LYS A 412 -7.38 12.02 -19.45
C LYS A 412 -8.07 11.95 -18.10
N ILE A 413 -9.39 12.10 -18.11
CA ILE A 413 -10.20 12.18 -16.91
C ILE A 413 -10.96 10.86 -16.71
N ILE A 414 -10.80 10.29 -15.51
CA ILE A 414 -11.46 9.06 -15.06
C ILE A 414 -12.66 9.43 -14.19
N SER A 415 -13.83 8.92 -14.56
CA SER A 415 -15.04 8.92 -13.73
C SER A 415 -15.08 7.65 -12.87
N ASN A 416 -15.55 7.75 -11.62
CA ASN A 416 -15.74 6.62 -10.71
C ASN A 416 -17.11 5.93 -10.88
N CYS A 417 -17.88 6.31 -11.91
CA CYS A 417 -19.07 5.59 -12.30
C CYS A 417 -18.73 4.42 -13.20
N ASP A 418 -19.29 3.25 -12.95
CA ASP A 418 -19.14 2.08 -13.83
C ASP A 418 -19.92 2.27 -15.14
N GLY A 419 -19.17 2.27 -16.26
CA GLY A 419 -19.69 2.33 -17.63
C GLY A 419 -19.69 0.98 -18.38
N SER A 420 -19.44 -0.14 -17.71
CA SER A 420 -19.24 -1.45 -18.32
C SER A 420 -20.50 -2.02 -18.99
N SER A 421 -21.66 -1.75 -18.38
CA SER A 421 -22.96 -2.27 -18.80
C SER A 421 -23.87 -1.21 -19.42
N HIS A 422 -23.62 0.07 -19.14
CA HIS A 422 -24.43 1.19 -19.61
C HIS A 422 -23.54 2.38 -19.94
N GLN A 423 -23.95 3.19 -20.91
CA GLN A 423 -23.23 4.42 -21.23
C GLN A 423 -23.35 5.42 -20.08
N LEU A 424 -22.23 6.07 -19.72
CA LEU A 424 -22.23 7.17 -18.77
C LEU A 424 -23.11 8.32 -19.27
N ASP A 425 -23.78 8.99 -18.33
CA ASP A 425 -24.67 10.13 -18.58
C ASP A 425 -23.93 11.50 -18.51
N HIS A 426 -22.60 11.44 -18.47
CA HIS A 426 -21.66 12.56 -18.38
C HIS A 426 -20.37 12.22 -19.15
N PRO A 427 -19.58 13.22 -19.58
CA PRO A 427 -18.37 12.98 -20.35
C PRO A 427 -17.23 12.45 -19.48
N ALA A 428 -16.46 11.50 -20.01
CA ALA A 428 -15.22 10.99 -19.43
C ALA A 428 -14.32 10.41 -20.52
N ASP A 429 -13.01 10.31 -20.29
CA ASP A 429 -12.14 9.49 -21.14
C ASP A 429 -12.14 8.02 -20.68
N PHE A 430 -12.25 7.82 -19.37
CA PHE A 430 -12.27 6.51 -18.72
C PHE A 430 -13.38 6.43 -17.68
N TYR A 431 -13.83 5.21 -17.43
CA TYR A 431 -14.71 4.89 -16.33
C TYR A 431 -14.05 3.85 -15.43
N ASP A 432 -14.31 3.94 -14.14
CA ASP A 432 -13.75 3.06 -13.12
C ASP A 432 -14.64 1.82 -12.92
N PHE A 433 -14.00 0.67 -12.72
CA PHE A 433 -14.65 -0.61 -12.45
C PHE A 433 -13.95 -1.31 -11.29
N HIS A 434 -14.68 -1.53 -10.20
CA HIS A 434 -14.19 -2.18 -8.99
C HIS A 434 -14.86 -3.53 -8.79
N ILE A 435 -14.09 -4.56 -8.41
CA ILE A 435 -14.68 -5.86 -8.08
C ILE A 435 -13.92 -6.62 -6.98
N TYR A 436 -14.61 -6.86 -5.88
CA TYR A 436 -14.16 -7.74 -4.80
C TYR A 436 -15.18 -8.87 -4.62
N THR A 437 -14.79 -10.10 -4.93
CA THR A 437 -15.75 -11.23 -4.94
C THR A 437 -15.10 -12.58 -4.68
N SER A 438 -15.87 -13.66 -4.71
CA SER A 438 -15.35 -15.03 -4.55
C SER A 438 -14.53 -15.49 -5.76
N ALA A 439 -13.70 -16.52 -5.59
CA ALA A 439 -12.87 -17.05 -6.67
C ALA A 439 -13.72 -17.52 -7.85
N ASN A 440 -14.82 -18.22 -7.58
CA ASN A 440 -15.72 -18.72 -8.62
C ASN A 440 -16.36 -17.57 -9.42
N ASN A 441 -16.83 -16.53 -8.72
CA ASN A 441 -17.45 -15.39 -9.37
C ASN A 441 -16.44 -14.63 -10.24
N LEU A 442 -15.27 -14.31 -9.69
CA LEU A 442 -14.27 -13.55 -10.43
C LEU A 442 -13.78 -14.30 -11.68
N PHE A 443 -13.56 -15.61 -11.57
CA PHE A 443 -13.21 -16.44 -12.73
C PHE A 443 -14.31 -16.45 -13.79
N SER A 444 -15.59 -16.51 -13.39
CA SER A 444 -16.73 -16.43 -14.31
C SER A 444 -16.85 -15.08 -15.03
N MET A 445 -16.24 -14.02 -14.48
CA MET A 445 -16.20 -12.68 -15.07
C MET A 445 -15.11 -12.52 -16.14
N SER A 446 -14.45 -13.59 -16.56
CA SER A 446 -13.55 -13.60 -17.73
C SER A 446 -14.21 -13.12 -19.03
N HIS A 447 -15.55 -13.06 -19.09
CA HIS A 447 -16.32 -12.53 -20.21
C HIS A 447 -17.01 -11.19 -19.91
N GLN A 448 -16.66 -10.53 -18.80
CA GLN A 448 -17.34 -9.31 -18.31
C GLN A 448 -17.41 -8.21 -19.38
N PHE A 449 -16.33 -8.02 -20.13
CA PHE A 449 -16.20 -6.92 -21.09
C PHE A 449 -16.49 -7.32 -22.55
N ASP A 450 -16.82 -8.59 -22.81
CA ASP A 450 -17.06 -9.10 -24.18
C ASP A 450 -18.15 -8.32 -24.91
N ARG A 451 -19.15 -7.83 -24.18
CA ARG A 451 -20.31 -7.10 -24.71
C ARG A 451 -20.27 -5.60 -24.42
N THR A 452 -19.22 -5.11 -23.75
CA THR A 452 -19.07 -3.67 -23.48
C THR A 452 -19.02 -2.90 -24.79
N SER A 453 -19.58 -1.69 -24.78
CA SER A 453 -19.55 -0.81 -25.95
C SER A 453 -18.12 -0.49 -26.36
N ARG A 454 -17.82 -0.57 -27.66
CA ARG A 454 -16.52 -0.14 -28.22
C ARG A 454 -16.49 1.36 -28.53
N THR A 455 -17.59 2.05 -28.30
CA THR A 455 -17.72 3.52 -28.41
C THR A 455 -17.90 4.12 -27.01
N GLY A 456 -17.28 5.29 -26.78
CA GLY A 456 -17.34 5.99 -25.50
C GLY A 456 -16.05 5.85 -24.66
N PRO A 457 -16.14 6.15 -23.35
CA PRO A 457 -15.00 6.07 -22.43
C PRO A 457 -14.46 4.63 -22.33
N LYS A 458 -13.16 4.49 -22.06
CA LYS A 458 -12.50 3.20 -21.88
C LYS A 458 -12.62 2.71 -20.44
N ALA A 459 -12.53 1.39 -20.24
CA ALA A 459 -12.57 0.81 -18.91
C ALA A 459 -11.21 0.92 -18.23
N PHE A 460 -11.23 1.34 -16.97
CA PHE A 460 -10.16 1.18 -16.00
C PHE A 460 -10.67 0.24 -14.90
N VAL A 461 -10.13 -0.99 -14.84
CA VAL A 461 -10.39 -1.91 -13.72
C VAL A 461 -9.46 -1.53 -12.58
N SER A 462 -9.77 -0.44 -11.88
CA SER A 462 -8.79 0.15 -10.97
C SER A 462 -8.59 -0.61 -9.67
N GLU A 463 -9.56 -1.46 -9.30
CA GLU A 463 -9.49 -2.34 -8.15
C GLU A 463 -10.11 -3.69 -8.47
N TYR A 464 -9.35 -4.76 -8.26
CA TYR A 464 -9.90 -6.11 -8.25
C TYR A 464 -9.13 -7.04 -7.32
N ALA A 465 -9.85 -7.94 -6.65
CA ALA A 465 -9.27 -9.09 -5.96
C ALA A 465 -10.32 -10.16 -5.66
N VAL A 466 -9.88 -11.41 -5.50
CA VAL A 466 -10.68 -12.39 -4.76
C VAL A 466 -10.58 -12.07 -3.27
N THR A 467 -11.69 -12.09 -2.55
CA THR A 467 -11.72 -11.78 -1.11
C THR A 467 -12.43 -12.86 -0.29
N GLY A 468 -12.50 -12.65 1.02
CA GLY A 468 -13.17 -13.57 1.95
C GLY A 468 -12.42 -14.90 2.12
N LYS A 469 -13.17 -15.98 2.29
CA LYS A 469 -12.61 -17.30 2.64
C LYS A 469 -11.73 -17.90 1.54
N ASP A 470 -12.07 -17.66 0.28
CA ASP A 470 -11.33 -18.20 -0.86
C ASP A 470 -9.90 -17.63 -0.91
N ALA A 471 -9.75 -16.36 -0.53
CA ALA A 471 -8.47 -15.68 -0.48
C ALA A 471 -7.69 -15.94 0.81
N GLY A 472 -8.35 -15.91 1.97
CA GLY A 472 -7.65 -15.92 3.26
C GLY A 472 -6.63 -14.78 3.32
N THR A 473 -5.35 -15.10 3.57
CA THR A 473 -4.23 -14.14 3.54
C THR A 473 -3.45 -14.16 2.22
N GLY A 474 -4.04 -14.73 1.17
CA GLY A 474 -3.42 -14.98 -0.14
C GLY A 474 -3.39 -16.47 -0.44
N SER A 475 -4.19 -16.92 -1.42
CA SER A 475 -4.32 -18.34 -1.77
C SER A 475 -4.05 -18.58 -3.25
N LEU A 476 -3.65 -19.80 -3.60
CA LEU A 476 -3.50 -20.20 -5.00
C LEU A 476 -4.85 -20.19 -5.73
N LEU A 477 -5.95 -20.52 -5.04
CA LEU A 477 -7.30 -20.49 -5.62
C LEU A 477 -7.68 -19.07 -6.07
N ALA A 478 -7.44 -18.08 -5.22
CA ALA A 478 -7.65 -16.67 -5.53
C ALA A 478 -6.84 -16.25 -6.76
N ALA A 479 -5.53 -16.55 -6.75
CA ALA A 479 -4.62 -16.22 -7.85
C ALA A 479 -5.05 -16.87 -9.19
N LEU A 480 -5.50 -18.12 -9.20
CA LEU A 480 -5.97 -18.78 -10.41
C LEU A 480 -7.27 -18.15 -10.95
N ALA A 481 -8.18 -17.75 -10.06
CA ALA A 481 -9.39 -17.04 -10.42
C ALA A 481 -9.09 -15.66 -11.03
N GLU A 482 -8.20 -14.90 -10.40
CA GLU A 482 -7.71 -13.61 -10.86
C GLU A 482 -7.02 -13.73 -12.22
N ALA A 483 -6.18 -14.74 -12.41
CA ALA A 483 -5.52 -14.98 -13.69
C ALA A 483 -6.53 -15.26 -14.82
N GLY A 484 -7.61 -15.99 -14.53
CA GLY A 484 -8.69 -16.21 -15.48
C GLY A 484 -9.44 -14.92 -15.85
N PHE A 485 -9.70 -14.07 -14.85
CA PHE A 485 -10.27 -12.74 -15.08
C PHE A 485 -9.34 -11.85 -15.92
N LEU A 486 -8.04 -11.85 -15.64
CA LEU A 486 -7.05 -11.08 -16.39
C LEU A 486 -6.95 -11.49 -17.87
N ILE A 487 -7.11 -12.78 -18.19
CA ILE A 487 -7.23 -13.23 -19.59
C ILE A 487 -8.43 -12.56 -20.27
N GLY A 488 -9.55 -12.40 -19.56
CA GLY A 488 -10.70 -11.66 -20.05
C GLY A 488 -10.39 -10.20 -20.37
N LEU A 489 -9.59 -9.55 -19.52
CA LEU A 489 -9.15 -8.17 -19.74
C LEU A 489 -8.22 -8.07 -20.95
N GLU A 490 -7.26 -8.98 -21.11
CA GLU A 490 -6.39 -9.03 -22.30
C GLU A 490 -7.19 -9.19 -23.59
N LYS A 491 -8.18 -10.09 -23.60
CA LYS A 491 -9.07 -10.33 -24.74
C LYS A 491 -9.95 -9.13 -25.08
N ASN A 492 -10.20 -8.26 -24.11
CA ASN A 492 -10.98 -7.04 -24.29
C ASN A 492 -10.12 -5.78 -24.17
N SER A 493 -8.83 -5.88 -24.47
CA SER A 493 -7.86 -4.77 -24.44
C SER A 493 -8.16 -3.62 -25.42
N ASP A 494 -9.13 -3.80 -26.33
CA ASP A 494 -9.70 -2.74 -27.17
C ASP A 494 -10.60 -1.77 -26.38
N VAL A 495 -11.18 -2.22 -25.27
CA VAL A 495 -12.04 -1.42 -24.37
C VAL A 495 -11.48 -1.27 -22.97
N VAL A 496 -10.80 -2.30 -22.43
CA VAL A 496 -10.10 -2.25 -21.14
C VAL A 496 -8.67 -1.79 -21.39
N GLN A 497 -8.30 -0.65 -20.81
CA GLN A 497 -6.99 -0.05 -21.07
C GLN A 497 -6.08 0.01 -19.86
N MET A 498 -6.62 -0.24 -18.66
CA MET A 498 -5.90 -0.20 -17.39
C MET A 498 -6.53 -1.19 -16.41
N ALA A 499 -5.70 -1.85 -15.60
CA ALA A 499 -6.11 -2.77 -14.55
C ALA A 499 -5.06 -2.82 -13.43
N SER A 500 -5.52 -2.80 -12.17
CA SER A 500 -4.66 -2.90 -10.98
C SER A 500 -5.28 -3.75 -9.87
N TYR A 501 -4.48 -4.64 -9.31
CA TYR A 501 -4.84 -5.42 -8.13
C TYR A 501 -4.86 -4.54 -6.88
N ALA A 502 -5.79 -4.79 -5.96
CA ALA A 502 -5.90 -4.04 -4.71
C ALA A 502 -6.36 -4.94 -3.55
N PRO A 503 -5.87 -4.72 -2.31
CA PRO A 503 -4.76 -3.84 -1.94
C PRO A 503 -3.38 -4.45 -2.27
N LEU A 504 -2.37 -3.58 -2.38
CA LEU A 504 -1.03 -3.97 -2.83
C LEU A 504 -0.14 -4.53 -1.72
N PHE A 505 -0.19 -3.92 -0.53
CA PHE A 505 0.75 -4.15 0.56
C PHE A 505 0.04 -4.47 1.87
N VAL A 506 0.67 -5.32 2.69
CA VAL A 506 0.24 -5.57 4.07
C VAL A 506 1.38 -5.83 5.02
N ASN A 507 1.43 -5.06 6.12
CA ASN A 507 2.28 -5.39 7.25
C ASN A 507 1.67 -6.57 8.02
N SER A 508 2.44 -7.64 8.23
CA SER A 508 1.95 -8.87 8.86
C SER A 508 1.51 -8.69 10.32
N ASN A 509 1.88 -7.59 10.97
CA ASN A 509 1.54 -7.29 12.35
C ASN A 509 0.19 -6.59 12.52
N ASP A 510 -0.33 -5.93 11.48
CA ASP A 510 -1.63 -5.26 11.51
C ASP A 510 -2.33 -5.31 10.15
N ARG A 511 -3.31 -6.21 10.05
CA ARG A 511 -4.08 -6.47 8.84
C ARG A 511 -5.47 -5.86 8.98
N ARG A 512 -5.70 -4.73 8.31
CA ARG A 512 -7.01 -4.05 8.20
C ARG A 512 -7.87 -4.63 7.09
N TRP A 513 -7.25 -5.12 6.03
CA TRP A 513 -7.91 -5.80 4.91
C TRP A 513 -7.12 -7.03 4.46
N ASN A 514 -7.79 -7.98 3.80
CA ASN A 514 -7.18 -9.15 3.18
C ASN A 514 -7.95 -9.57 1.91
N PRO A 515 -7.30 -10.23 0.94
CA PRO A 515 -5.86 -10.49 0.84
C PRO A 515 -5.09 -9.28 0.31
N ASP A 516 -3.77 -9.43 0.12
CA ASP A 516 -2.89 -8.41 -0.44
C ASP A 516 -1.82 -9.08 -1.31
N ALA A 517 -1.23 -8.34 -2.25
CA ALA A 517 -0.20 -8.89 -3.13
C ALA A 517 1.13 -9.11 -2.39
N ILE A 518 1.59 -8.12 -1.61
CA ILE A 518 2.91 -8.11 -0.97
C ILE A 518 2.75 -8.09 0.54
N VAL A 519 3.26 -9.12 1.21
CA VAL A 519 3.29 -9.20 2.68
C VAL A 519 4.68 -8.84 3.16
N PHE A 520 4.76 -8.00 4.20
CA PHE A 520 6.03 -7.60 4.77
C PHE A 520 5.96 -7.40 6.29
N ASN A 521 7.11 -7.23 6.92
CA ASN A 521 7.26 -6.69 8.27
C ASN A 521 8.56 -5.85 8.32
N SER A 522 9.13 -5.64 9.51
CA SER A 522 10.35 -4.87 9.66
C SER A 522 11.54 -5.41 8.86
N TYR A 523 11.63 -6.72 8.60
CA TYR A 523 12.82 -7.36 8.00
C TYR A 523 12.53 -8.41 6.93
N GLN A 524 11.28 -8.84 6.75
CA GLN A 524 10.88 -9.83 5.75
C GLN A 524 9.90 -9.23 4.76
N VAL A 525 9.98 -9.72 3.54
CA VAL A 525 9.02 -9.42 2.48
C VAL A 525 8.81 -10.68 1.63
N TYR A 526 7.57 -10.92 1.19
CA TYR A 526 7.26 -11.94 0.19
C TYR A 526 5.99 -11.60 -0.59
N GLY A 527 5.89 -12.11 -1.82
CA GLY A 527 4.69 -12.01 -2.65
C GLY A 527 3.75 -13.20 -2.41
N THR A 528 2.45 -12.92 -2.27
CA THR A 528 1.39 -13.95 -2.29
C THR A 528 1.23 -14.54 -3.69
N PRO A 529 0.49 -15.65 -3.87
CA PRO A 529 0.20 -16.16 -5.21
C PRO A 529 -0.35 -15.09 -6.19
N SER A 530 -1.16 -14.15 -5.69
CA SER A 530 -1.70 -13.03 -6.48
C SER A 530 -0.62 -12.05 -6.97
N TYR A 531 0.43 -11.78 -6.18
CA TYR A 531 1.61 -11.03 -6.66
C TYR A 531 2.28 -11.71 -7.84
N TRP A 532 2.45 -13.03 -7.77
CA TRP A 532 3.08 -13.79 -8.85
C TRP A 532 2.21 -13.80 -10.12
N VAL A 533 0.89 -13.70 -10.00
CA VAL A 533 -0.01 -13.47 -11.14
C VAL A 533 0.25 -12.10 -11.76
N GLN A 534 0.37 -11.02 -10.98
CA GLN A 534 0.70 -9.69 -11.53
C GLN A 534 2.01 -9.74 -12.33
N ARG A 535 3.06 -10.33 -11.74
CA ARG A 535 4.35 -10.53 -12.40
C ARG A 535 4.24 -11.40 -13.65
N PHE A 536 3.39 -12.43 -13.65
CA PHE A 536 3.17 -13.30 -14.81
C PHE A 536 2.53 -12.56 -15.99
N PHE A 537 1.69 -11.54 -15.72
CA PHE A 537 1.02 -10.73 -16.73
C PHE A 537 1.79 -9.47 -17.15
N ARG A 538 2.96 -9.17 -16.57
CA ARG A 538 3.70 -7.93 -16.87
C ARG A 538 4.07 -7.70 -18.33
N GLU A 539 4.34 -8.77 -19.09
CA GLU A 539 4.74 -8.67 -20.50
C GLU A 539 3.54 -8.48 -21.45
N SER A 540 2.33 -8.29 -20.91
CA SER A 540 1.11 -8.12 -21.72
C SER A 540 0.88 -6.68 -22.13
N SER A 541 1.28 -5.73 -21.29
CA SER A 541 1.24 -4.30 -21.62
C SER A 541 2.16 -4.04 -22.81
N GLY A 542 1.60 -3.47 -23.89
CA GLY A 542 2.35 -3.22 -25.14
C GLY A 542 2.58 -4.46 -26.02
N ALA A 543 2.09 -5.62 -25.62
CA ALA A 543 2.16 -6.83 -26.44
C ALA A 543 1.13 -6.82 -27.58
N THR A 544 1.23 -7.78 -28.48
CA THR A 544 0.23 -8.06 -29.50
C THR A 544 -0.55 -9.32 -29.14
N LEU A 545 -1.86 -9.18 -28.92
CA LEU A 545 -2.79 -10.28 -28.70
C LEU A 545 -2.97 -11.08 -29.99
N LEU A 546 -2.73 -12.39 -29.94
CA LEU A 546 -2.96 -13.30 -31.05
C LEU A 546 -4.40 -13.85 -31.03
N ASN A 547 -4.93 -14.16 -32.20
CA ASN A 547 -6.20 -14.86 -32.31
C ASN A 547 -6.01 -16.31 -31.84
N ALA A 548 -6.66 -16.64 -30.72
CA ALA A 548 -6.60 -17.96 -30.12
C ALA A 548 -8.02 -18.53 -29.93
N THR A 549 -8.26 -19.74 -30.43
CA THR A 549 -9.56 -20.43 -30.33
C THR A 549 -9.41 -21.73 -29.56
N LEU A 550 -10.16 -21.88 -28.49
CA LEU A 550 -10.23 -23.14 -27.73
C LEU A 550 -11.30 -24.05 -28.34
N GLN A 551 -10.93 -25.28 -28.67
CA GLN A 551 -11.81 -26.32 -29.20
C GLN A 551 -11.86 -27.48 -28.21
N THR A 552 -13.05 -28.01 -27.95
CA THR A 552 -13.26 -29.12 -27.01
C THR A 552 -14.17 -30.17 -27.63
N ASP A 553 -13.83 -31.44 -27.48
CA ASP A 553 -14.55 -32.56 -28.12
C ASP A 553 -15.89 -32.93 -27.42
N SER A 554 -16.29 -32.24 -26.35
CA SER A 554 -17.50 -32.53 -25.57
C SER A 554 -18.58 -31.45 -25.72
N PRO A 555 -19.87 -31.83 -25.93
CA PRO A 555 -21.01 -30.90 -26.00
C PRO A 555 -21.55 -30.44 -24.63
N MET A 556 -21.12 -31.07 -23.52
CA MET A 556 -21.28 -30.49 -22.18
C MET A 556 -20.10 -29.57 -21.92
N PRO A 557 -20.29 -28.34 -21.39
CA PRO A 557 -19.20 -27.40 -21.21
C PRO A 557 -18.18 -28.09 -20.30
N PRO A 558 -17.00 -28.49 -20.82
CA PRO A 558 -15.98 -28.95 -19.90
C PRO A 558 -15.60 -27.72 -19.08
N MET A 559 -15.19 -28.00 -17.84
CA MET A 559 -14.60 -27.07 -16.88
C MET A 559 -14.12 -25.77 -17.54
N PRO A 560 -14.61 -24.59 -17.12
CA PRO A 560 -14.36 -23.36 -17.85
C PRO A 560 -12.85 -23.12 -17.94
N LEU A 561 -12.31 -23.29 -19.14
CA LEU A 561 -10.92 -23.02 -19.49
C LEU A 561 -10.89 -21.66 -20.18
N VAL A 562 -9.99 -20.81 -19.73
CA VAL A 562 -9.75 -19.52 -20.36
C VAL A 562 -8.29 -19.45 -20.79
N ALA A 563 -8.09 -19.04 -22.03
CA ALA A 563 -6.77 -18.98 -22.64
C ALA A 563 -6.58 -17.70 -23.45
N SER A 564 -5.37 -17.15 -23.42
CA SER A 564 -4.89 -16.08 -24.30
C SER A 564 -3.50 -16.43 -24.83
N ALA A 565 -3.16 -15.86 -25.98
CA ALA A 565 -1.82 -15.93 -26.53
C ALA A 565 -1.38 -14.52 -26.91
N ILE A 566 -0.18 -14.13 -26.51
CA ILE A 566 0.40 -12.83 -26.84
C ILE A 566 1.77 -13.02 -27.50
N THR A 567 2.14 -12.05 -28.33
CA THR A 567 3.51 -11.86 -28.80
C THR A 567 4.07 -10.58 -28.23
N TRP A 568 5.32 -10.62 -27.78
CA TRP A 568 6.05 -9.43 -27.36
C TRP A 568 7.51 -9.57 -27.77
N GLN A 569 8.17 -8.42 -27.92
CA GLN A 569 9.61 -8.35 -28.18
C GLN A 569 10.32 -7.87 -26.93
N THR A 570 11.50 -8.43 -26.68
CA THR A 570 12.37 -7.92 -25.60
C THR A 570 13.40 -6.98 -26.19
N SER A 571 13.71 -5.91 -25.47
CA SER A 571 14.79 -5.00 -25.83
C SER A 571 16.20 -5.59 -25.67
N LYS A 572 16.31 -6.85 -25.21
CA LYS A 572 17.60 -7.50 -24.94
C LYS A 572 18.17 -8.27 -26.11
N ASP A 573 17.32 -8.81 -26.98
CA ASP A 573 17.72 -9.76 -28.02
C ASP A 573 16.98 -9.61 -29.35
N ASP A 574 16.09 -8.62 -29.48
CA ASP A 574 15.22 -8.38 -30.65
C ASP A 574 14.41 -9.63 -31.08
N GLN A 575 14.24 -10.62 -30.18
CA GLN A 575 13.46 -11.81 -30.47
C GLN A 575 11.99 -11.59 -30.12
N THR A 576 11.12 -12.15 -30.97
CA THR A 576 9.68 -12.22 -30.70
C THR A 576 9.36 -13.50 -29.94
N TYR A 577 8.73 -13.36 -28.78
CA TYR A 577 8.30 -14.47 -27.94
C TYR A 577 6.79 -14.65 -28.02
N ILE A 578 6.33 -15.89 -28.04
CA ILE A 578 4.90 -16.23 -27.87
C ILE A 578 4.70 -16.71 -26.42
N ARG A 579 3.73 -16.12 -25.71
CA ARG A 579 3.31 -16.58 -24.38
C ARG A 579 1.86 -17.02 -24.47
N VAL A 580 1.66 -18.29 -24.17
CA VAL A 580 0.35 -18.92 -24.07
C VAL A 580 0.00 -19.03 -22.59
N LYS A 581 -1.16 -18.49 -22.21
CA LYS A 581 -1.67 -18.50 -20.84
C LYS A 581 -2.96 -19.31 -20.85
N ILE A 582 -3.06 -20.31 -19.97
CA ILE A 582 -4.23 -21.20 -19.89
C ILE A 582 -4.53 -21.43 -18.42
N PHE A 583 -5.75 -21.10 -17.99
CA PHE A 583 -6.22 -21.30 -16.62
C PHE A 583 -7.57 -22.01 -16.63
N GLY A 584 -7.79 -22.86 -15.63
CA GLY A 584 -9.03 -23.62 -15.44
C GLY A 584 -9.32 -23.86 -13.97
N SER A 585 -10.58 -24.18 -13.66
CA SER A 585 -11.04 -24.41 -12.29
C SER A 585 -10.57 -25.75 -11.69
N GLN A 586 -10.06 -26.69 -12.50
CA GLN A 586 -9.33 -27.91 -12.12
C GLN A 586 -8.34 -28.26 -13.25
N ILE A 587 -7.08 -28.64 -12.95
CA ILE A 587 -6.03 -28.88 -13.96
C ILE A 587 -5.53 -30.33 -13.93
N GLY A 588 -5.65 -31.03 -15.06
CA GLY A 588 -4.93 -32.28 -15.38
C GLY A 588 -3.68 -32.01 -16.25
N PRO A 589 -2.86 -33.02 -16.57
CA PRO A 589 -1.63 -32.83 -17.36
C PRO A 589 -1.92 -32.32 -18.78
N MET A 590 -1.21 -31.27 -19.21
CA MET A 590 -1.24 -30.74 -20.58
C MET A 590 -0.07 -31.29 -21.40
N VAL A 591 -0.34 -31.64 -22.65
CA VAL A 591 0.69 -31.97 -23.65
C VAL A 591 0.63 -30.89 -24.73
N MET A 592 1.69 -30.09 -24.86
CA MET A 592 1.87 -29.15 -25.94
C MET A 592 2.39 -29.94 -27.15
N VAL A 593 1.62 -29.99 -28.24
CA VAL A 593 1.96 -30.71 -29.48
C VAL A 593 2.30 -29.71 -30.57
#